data_AF-A0A9W9FA45-F1
#
_entry.id   AF-A0A9W9FA45-F1
#
_cell.length_a   1.000
_cell.length_b   1.000
_cell.length_c   1.000
_cell.angle_alpha   90.00
_cell.angle_beta   90.00
_cell.angle_gamma   90.00
#
_symmetry.space_group_name_H-M   'P 1'
#
loop_
_entity.id
_entity.type
_entity.pdbx_description
1 polymer ?
#
loop_
_entity_poly.entity_id
_entity_poly.type
_entity_poly.pdbx_seq_one_letter_code
_entity_poly.pdbx_strand_id
1 'polypeptide(L)'
;MSVDETPLTASAHERRNSLEKHLQTRPDMQDLKNRHILLDTNVAPALQATRQDLARQRASDNLKKNLEKRPGRDELVERIYPFSFDPFLSASILFCLIRRDGIKYLALTSSGNILPATNAAPALQAHARELEKQMLADNLEHRIQNRPQPEDLISQGILSEDEDPRSA
;
A
#
# COMPACT_ATOMS: atom_id res chain seq x y z
N MET A 1 3.55 18.20 41.79
CA MET A 1 2.31 17.59 42.30
C MET A 1 2.02 18.28 43.62
N SER A 2 0.98 19.10 43.69
CA SER A 2 0.55 19.71 44.95
C SER A 2 -0.10 18.60 45.77
N VAL A 3 0.59 18.14 46.81
CA VAL A 3 -0.03 17.24 47.80
C VAL A 3 -1.09 18.07 48.52
N ASP A 4 -2.30 17.54 48.61
CA ASP A 4 -3.40 18.17 49.33
C ASP A 4 -3.17 17.94 50.83
N GLU A 5 -2.69 18.98 51.51
CA GLU A 5 -2.40 19.02 52.95
C GLU A 5 -3.66 19.36 53.77
N THR A 6 -4.88 19.15 53.22
CA THR A 6 -6.11 19.39 53.97
C THR A 6 -6.14 18.50 55.21
N PRO A 7 -6.19 19.09 56.43
CA PRO A 7 -6.16 18.30 57.65
C PRO A 7 -7.39 17.39 57.72
N LEU A 8 -7.20 16.13 58.13
CA LEU A 8 -8.26 15.12 58.27
C LEU A 8 -9.43 15.53 59.19
N THR A 9 -9.31 16.68 59.84
CA THR A 9 -10.31 17.33 60.69
C THR A 9 -11.25 18.29 59.93
N ALA A 10 -11.27 18.27 58.59
CA ALA A 10 -12.26 19.03 57.82
C ALA A 10 -13.69 18.63 58.24
N SER A 11 -14.51 19.64 58.57
CA SER A 11 -15.87 19.42 59.05
C SER A 11 -16.64 18.57 58.03
N ALA A 12 -17.59 17.74 58.49
CA ALA A 12 -18.37 16.89 57.59
C ALA A 12 -19.08 17.68 56.47
N HIS A 13 -19.22 19.00 56.63
CA HIS A 13 -19.77 19.91 55.63
C HIS A 13 -18.76 20.28 54.53
N GLU A 14 -17.52 20.63 54.87
CA GLU A 14 -16.47 20.94 53.89
C GLU A 14 -16.17 19.75 52.97
N ARG A 15 -16.15 18.53 53.53
CA ARG A 15 -15.99 17.30 52.74
C ARG A 15 -17.13 17.08 51.74
N ARG A 16 -18.36 17.40 52.14
CA ARG A 16 -19.54 17.33 51.25
C ARG A 16 -19.43 18.34 50.11
N ASN A 17 -19.07 19.58 50.43
CA ASN A 17 -18.96 20.66 49.44
C ASN A 17 -17.84 20.39 48.42
N SER A 18 -16.70 19.84 48.85
CA SER A 18 -15.62 19.43 47.94
C SER A 18 -16.03 18.27 47.03
N LEU A 19 -16.71 17.26 47.58
CA LEU A 19 -17.18 16.11 46.80
C LEU A 19 -18.19 16.54 45.72
N GLU A 20 -19.14 17.41 46.06
CA GLU A 20 -20.13 17.93 45.12
C GLU A 20 -19.46 18.63 43.93
N LYS A 21 -18.45 19.47 44.19
CA LYS A 21 -17.66 20.13 43.15
C LYS A 21 -16.96 19.14 42.20
N HIS A 22 -16.39 18.04 42.72
CA HIS A 22 -15.73 17.02 41.90
C HIS A 22 -16.71 16.13 41.13
N LEU A 23 -17.92 15.92 41.67
CA LEU A 23 -18.97 15.19 40.97
C LEU A 23 -19.53 15.98 39.78
N GLN A 24 -19.56 17.32 39.86
CA GLN A 24 -19.95 18.19 38.73
C GLN A 24 -18.98 18.13 37.55
N THR A 25 -17.67 17.96 37.82
CA THR A 25 -16.62 17.88 36.79
C THR A 25 -16.26 16.45 36.40
N ARG A 26 -17.04 15.46 36.84
CA ARG A 26 -16.78 14.05 36.57
C ARG A 26 -16.94 13.76 35.06
N PRO A 27 -15.91 13.19 34.39
CA PRO A 27 -16.03 12.77 33.00
C PRO A 27 -17.01 11.62 32.83
N ASP A 28 -17.66 11.55 31.66
CA ASP A 28 -18.58 10.47 31.34
C ASP A 28 -17.84 9.13 31.17
N MET A 29 -18.56 8.04 31.40
CA MET A 29 -18.01 6.69 31.27
C MET A 29 -17.44 6.46 29.87
N GLN A 30 -18.09 6.99 28.82
CA GLN A 30 -17.61 6.82 27.45
C GLN A 30 -16.30 7.59 27.19
N ASP A 31 -16.10 8.75 27.82
CA ASP A 31 -14.83 9.48 27.72
C ASP A 31 -13.68 8.70 28.35
N LEU A 32 -13.91 8.10 29.52
CA LEU A 32 -12.92 7.24 30.17
C LEU A 32 -12.52 6.03 29.33
N LYS A 33 -13.47 5.48 28.58
CA LYS A 33 -13.26 4.38 27.63
C LYS A 33 -12.46 4.80 26.41
N ASN A 34 -12.84 5.91 25.79
CA ASN A 34 -12.12 6.50 24.67
C ASN A 34 -10.66 6.84 25.05
N ARG A 35 -10.46 7.30 26.29
CA ARG A 35 -9.14 7.58 26.86
C ARG A 35 -8.39 6.34 27.35
N HIS A 36 -8.95 5.14 27.15
CA HIS A 36 -8.38 3.85 27.54
C HIS A 36 -8.08 3.73 29.05
N ILE A 37 -8.79 4.50 29.88
CA ILE A 37 -8.73 4.41 31.34
C ILE A 37 -9.66 3.29 31.81
N LEU A 38 -10.88 3.25 31.28
CA LEU A 38 -11.83 2.17 31.51
C LEU A 38 -11.85 1.23 30.30
N LEU A 39 -11.80 -0.08 30.53
CA LEU A 39 -11.80 -1.05 29.44
C LEU A 39 -13.22 -1.17 28.83
N ASP A 40 -13.29 -1.17 27.50
CA ASP A 40 -14.52 -1.39 26.72
C ASP A 40 -14.89 -2.88 26.61
N THR A 41 -15.05 -3.55 27.75
CA THR A 41 -15.38 -4.98 27.77
C THR A 41 -16.63 -5.26 28.58
N ASN A 42 -17.52 -6.09 28.04
CA ASN A 42 -18.71 -6.59 28.73
C ASN A 42 -18.41 -7.82 29.61
N VAL A 43 -17.15 -8.07 29.95
CA VAL A 43 -16.75 -9.21 30.79
C VAL A 43 -16.56 -8.76 32.23
N ALA A 44 -16.76 -9.69 33.17
CA ALA A 44 -16.53 -9.43 34.59
C ALA A 44 -15.09 -8.92 34.85
N PRO A 45 -14.86 -8.02 35.83
CA PRO A 45 -13.55 -7.43 36.10
C PRO A 45 -12.42 -8.44 36.27
N ALA A 46 -12.70 -9.58 36.92
CA ALA A 46 -11.72 -10.65 37.15
C ALA A 46 -11.21 -11.32 35.85
N LEU A 47 -11.96 -11.26 34.74
CA LEU A 47 -11.62 -11.90 33.46
C LEU A 47 -11.08 -10.91 32.41
N GLN A 48 -10.99 -9.62 32.74
CA GLN A 48 -10.53 -8.61 31.78
C GLN A 48 -9.08 -8.85 31.38
N ALA A 49 -8.22 -9.16 32.36
CA ALA A 49 -6.81 -9.46 32.14
C ALA A 49 -6.62 -10.69 31.23
N THR A 50 -7.31 -11.79 31.53
CA THR A 50 -7.19 -13.03 30.74
C THR A 50 -7.68 -12.84 29.30
N ARG A 51 -8.74 -12.06 29.09
CA ARG A 51 -9.21 -11.69 27.74
C ARG A 51 -8.16 -10.89 26.97
N GLN A 52 -7.50 -9.93 27.62
CA GLN A 52 -6.47 -9.10 26.99
C GLN A 52 -5.23 -9.94 26.65
N ASP A 53 -4.82 -10.86 27.53
CA ASP A 53 -3.70 -11.77 27.27
C ASP A 53 -3.98 -12.70 26.09
N LEU A 54 -5.19 -13.27 26.02
CA LEU A 54 -5.62 -14.07 24.88
C LEU A 54 -5.64 -13.24 23.58
N ALA A 55 -6.10 -11.99 23.63
CA ALA A 55 -6.09 -11.11 22.46
C ALA A 55 -4.65 -10.82 21.99
N ARG A 56 -3.73 -10.59 22.94
CA ARG A 56 -2.30 -10.43 22.66
C ARG A 56 -1.71 -11.68 22.02
N GLN A 57 -1.98 -12.86 22.59
CA GLN A 57 -1.50 -14.14 22.04
C GLN A 57 -2.02 -14.36 20.62
N ARG A 58 -3.32 -14.17 20.38
CA ARG A 58 -3.90 -14.26 19.03
C ARG A 58 -3.24 -13.29 18.05
N ALA A 59 -2.96 -12.05 18.47
CA ALA A 59 -2.27 -11.08 17.64
C ALA A 59 -0.82 -11.50 17.35
N SER A 60 -0.10 -12.02 18.34
CA SER A 60 1.25 -12.56 18.18
C SER A 60 1.30 -13.77 17.25
N ASP A 61 0.38 -14.73 17.40
CA ASP A 61 0.30 -15.91 16.54
C ASP A 61 -0.07 -15.52 15.10
N ASN A 62 -1.00 -14.58 14.94
CA ASN A 62 -1.35 -14.04 13.64
C ASN A 62 -0.15 -13.34 12.98
N LEU A 63 0.58 -12.51 13.73
CA LEU A 63 1.79 -11.87 13.24
C LEU A 63 2.83 -12.91 12.83
N LYS A 64 3.08 -13.93 13.67
CA LYS A 64 4.02 -15.01 13.37
C LYS A 64 3.67 -15.71 12.05
N LYS A 65 2.40 -16.09 11.88
CA LYS A 65 1.91 -16.72 10.64
C LYS A 65 2.11 -15.83 9.40
N ASN A 66 1.93 -14.51 9.53
CA ASN A 66 2.14 -13.57 8.42
C ASN A 66 3.63 -13.34 8.14
N LEU A 67 4.49 -13.35 9.16
CA LEU A 67 5.94 -13.23 9.00
C LEU A 67 6.55 -14.46 8.32
N GLU A 68 6.05 -15.67 8.62
CA GLU A 68 6.46 -16.91 7.95
C GLU A 68 6.20 -16.88 6.43
N LYS A 69 5.14 -16.17 6.00
CA LYS A 69 4.73 -16.06 4.60
C LYS A 69 5.08 -14.71 3.98
N ARG A 70 6.03 -13.99 4.59
CA ARG A 70 6.42 -12.65 4.13
C ARG A 70 7.15 -12.77 2.79
N PRO A 71 6.62 -12.19 1.69
CA PRO A 71 7.30 -12.20 0.39
C PRO A 71 8.57 -11.35 0.42
N GLY A 72 9.58 -11.78 -0.34
CA GLY A 72 10.80 -11.00 -0.56
C GLY A 72 10.57 -9.70 -1.35
N ARG A 73 11.55 -8.79 -1.34
CA ARG A 73 11.49 -7.56 -2.18
C ARG A 73 11.37 -7.91 -3.66
N ASP A 74 12.15 -8.87 -4.11
CA ASP A 74 12.23 -9.22 -5.53
C ASP A 74 10.91 -9.83 -6.01
N GLU A 75 10.27 -10.68 -5.20
CA GLU A 75 8.91 -11.19 -5.48
C GLU A 75 7.86 -10.07 -5.59
N LEU A 76 8.01 -8.99 -4.81
CA LEU A 76 7.10 -7.84 -4.87
C LEU A 76 7.34 -6.98 -6.11
N VAL A 77 8.58 -6.90 -6.59
CA VAL A 77 8.95 -6.18 -7.82
C VAL A 77 8.54 -6.98 -9.06
N GLU A 78 8.76 -8.29 -9.06
CA GLU A 78 8.45 -9.21 -10.16
C GLU A 78 6.94 -9.28 -10.45
N ARG A 79 6.10 -9.22 -9.40
CA ARG A 79 4.64 -9.14 -9.57
C ARG A 79 4.17 -7.89 -10.34
N ILE A 80 4.98 -6.84 -10.41
CA ILE A 80 4.65 -5.60 -11.12
C ILE A 80 5.10 -5.65 -12.58
N TYR A 81 6.10 -6.48 -12.91
CA TYR A 81 6.61 -6.66 -14.26
C TYR A 81 6.67 -8.16 -14.59
N PRO A 82 5.53 -8.82 -14.88
CA PRO A 82 5.48 -10.26 -15.07
C PRO A 82 6.18 -10.79 -16.33
N PHE A 83 6.88 -9.96 -17.10
CA PHE A 83 7.64 -10.44 -18.25
C PHE A 83 8.66 -9.38 -18.66
N SER A 84 9.93 -9.79 -18.78
CA SER A 84 10.86 -9.10 -19.66
C SER A 84 10.24 -9.11 -21.06
N PHE A 85 9.70 -7.98 -21.49
CA PHE A 85 9.41 -7.77 -22.90
C PHE A 85 10.78 -7.65 -23.58
N ASP A 86 11.41 -8.80 -23.83
CA ASP A 86 12.63 -8.93 -24.61
C ASP A 86 12.24 -8.73 -26.07
N PRO A 87 12.52 -7.57 -26.70
CA PRO A 87 12.13 -7.31 -28.09
C PRO A 87 12.97 -8.12 -29.09
N PHE A 88 13.87 -9.00 -28.62
CA PHE A 88 14.87 -9.71 -29.41
C PHE A 88 14.86 -11.24 -29.23
N LEU A 89 13.98 -11.81 -28.40
CA LEU A 89 13.79 -13.26 -28.37
C LEU A 89 13.11 -13.67 -29.70
N SER A 90 13.80 -14.50 -30.47
CA SER A 90 13.60 -14.67 -31.92
C SER A 90 12.14 -14.79 -32.37
N ALA A 91 11.86 -14.16 -33.52
CA ALA A 91 10.55 -14.01 -34.17
C ALA A 91 9.82 -15.33 -34.56
N SER A 92 10.23 -16.50 -34.05
CA SER A 92 9.52 -17.77 -34.27
C SER A 92 8.38 -18.03 -33.28
N ILE A 93 8.33 -17.38 -32.11
CA ILE A 93 7.28 -17.68 -31.11
C ILE A 93 6.00 -16.85 -31.35
N LEU A 94 6.07 -15.75 -32.11
CA LEU A 94 4.93 -14.84 -32.29
C LEU A 94 3.94 -15.26 -33.39
N PHE A 95 4.23 -16.28 -34.20
CA PHE A 95 3.31 -16.73 -35.24
C PHE A 95 2.25 -17.75 -34.77
N CYS A 96 2.31 -18.27 -33.54
CA CYS A 96 1.43 -19.35 -33.08
C CYS A 96 0.20 -18.95 -32.25
N LEU A 97 -0.18 -17.67 -32.12
CA LEU A 97 -1.33 -17.27 -31.30
C LEU A 97 -2.44 -16.49 -32.03
N ILE A 98 -2.78 -16.94 -33.25
CA ILE A 98 -4.07 -16.60 -33.88
C ILE A 98 -4.78 -17.89 -34.33
N ARG A 99 -4.92 -18.86 -33.42
CA ARG A 99 -6.04 -19.84 -33.42
C ARG A 99 -5.95 -20.71 -32.18
N ARG A 100 -6.97 -20.62 -31.33
CA ARG A 100 -7.43 -21.65 -30.37
C ARG A 100 -6.34 -22.33 -29.51
N ASP A 101 -6.18 -21.84 -28.28
CA ASP A 101 -6.78 -22.49 -27.11
C ASP A 101 -6.31 -21.84 -25.81
N GLY A 102 -7.28 -21.29 -25.06
CA GLY A 102 -7.30 -21.30 -23.60
C GLY A 102 -6.01 -21.01 -22.84
N ILE A 103 -5.27 -19.94 -23.16
CA ILE A 103 -4.31 -19.42 -22.19
C ILE A 103 -5.14 -18.86 -21.04
N LYS A 104 -5.22 -19.64 -19.97
CA LYS A 104 -5.65 -19.22 -18.65
C LYS A 104 -4.68 -18.14 -18.16
N TYR A 105 -4.84 -16.90 -18.62
CA TYR A 105 -4.47 -15.75 -17.79
C TYR A 105 -5.53 -15.64 -16.69
N LEU A 106 -5.56 -16.66 -15.84
CA LEU A 106 -6.43 -16.76 -14.68
C LEU A 106 -5.60 -16.35 -13.48
N ALA A 107 -5.62 -15.08 -13.14
CA ALA A 107 -5.99 -14.64 -11.80
C ALA A 107 -5.82 -13.12 -11.70
N LEU A 108 -6.92 -12.47 -11.33
CA LEU A 108 -6.91 -11.20 -10.64
C LEU A 108 -5.93 -11.27 -9.46
N THR A 109 -5.01 -10.32 -9.36
CA THR A 109 -4.51 -9.88 -8.06
C THR A 109 -4.74 -8.39 -7.95
N SER A 110 -5.56 -7.98 -6.98
CA SER A 110 -5.72 -6.61 -6.51
C SER A 110 -4.44 -6.07 -5.83
N SER A 111 -3.26 -6.49 -6.29
CA SER A 111 -1.98 -6.04 -5.78
C SER A 111 -1.67 -4.73 -6.48
N GLY A 112 -2.00 -3.61 -5.81
CA GLY A 112 -1.45 -2.32 -6.21
C GLY A 112 0.06 -2.40 -6.36
N ASN A 113 0.66 -1.45 -7.09
CA ASN A 113 2.11 -1.31 -7.17
C ASN A 113 2.71 -1.09 -5.77
N ILE A 114 3.13 -2.16 -5.10
CA ILE A 114 3.63 -2.10 -3.73
C ILE A 114 5.07 -1.57 -3.70
N LEU A 115 5.94 -1.93 -4.66
CA LEU A 115 7.34 -1.46 -4.71
C LEU A 115 7.86 -1.27 -6.15
N PRO A 116 8.51 -0.13 -6.50
CA PRO A 116 9.19 0.01 -7.78
C PRO A 116 10.48 -0.84 -7.83
N ALA A 117 10.91 -1.23 -9.04
CA ALA A 117 12.17 -1.94 -9.25
C ALA A 117 13.43 -1.13 -8.87
N THR A 118 13.28 0.19 -8.76
CA THR A 118 14.38 1.13 -8.48
C THR A 118 15.00 0.88 -7.10
N ASN A 119 16.31 1.12 -6.99
CA ASN A 119 17.06 1.05 -5.72
C ASN A 119 17.06 2.38 -4.95
N ALA A 120 16.19 3.33 -5.35
CA ALA A 120 16.10 4.62 -4.69
C ALA A 120 15.46 4.49 -3.30
N ALA A 121 15.93 5.31 -2.35
CA ALA A 121 15.35 5.40 -1.01
C ALA A 121 13.85 5.78 -1.08
N PRO A 122 12.99 5.33 -0.14
CA PRO A 122 11.54 5.55 -0.21
C PRO A 122 11.11 7.00 -0.44
N ALA A 123 11.82 7.96 0.17
CA ALA A 123 11.54 9.38 0.02
C ALA A 123 11.81 9.92 -1.41
N LEU A 124 12.70 9.27 -2.17
CA LEU A 124 13.12 9.71 -3.51
C LEU A 124 12.44 8.94 -4.64
N GLN A 125 11.75 7.85 -4.34
CA GLN A 125 11.14 6.99 -5.37
C GLN A 125 10.14 7.74 -6.26
N ALA A 126 9.37 8.67 -5.68
CA ALA A 126 8.40 9.47 -6.42
C ALA A 126 9.11 10.43 -7.40
N HIS A 127 10.12 11.16 -6.93
CA HIS A 127 10.90 12.09 -7.76
C HIS A 127 11.71 11.37 -8.84
N ALA A 128 12.31 10.22 -8.51
CA ALA A 128 13.04 9.41 -9.47
C ALA A 128 12.13 8.94 -10.62
N ARG A 129 10.90 8.50 -10.32
CA ARG A 129 9.93 8.07 -11.33
C ARG A 129 9.45 9.24 -12.19
N GLU A 130 9.22 10.40 -11.58
CA GLU A 130 8.82 11.60 -12.32
C GLU A 130 9.91 12.02 -13.30
N LEU A 131 11.17 12.03 -12.86
CA LEU A 131 12.32 12.32 -13.73
C LEU A 131 12.45 11.29 -14.86
N GLU A 132 12.36 9.99 -14.54
CA GLU A 132 12.42 8.92 -15.54
C GLU A 132 11.32 9.08 -16.60
N LYS A 133 10.09 9.41 -16.19
CA LYS A 133 8.98 9.67 -17.10
C LYS A 133 9.26 10.85 -18.02
N GLN A 134 9.81 11.94 -17.50
CA GLN A 134 10.15 13.12 -18.30
C GLN A 134 11.26 12.79 -19.30
N MET A 135 12.33 12.14 -18.85
CA MET A 135 13.40 11.70 -19.73
C MET A 135 12.89 10.77 -20.85
N LEU A 136 12.00 9.83 -20.53
CA LEU A 136 11.39 8.96 -21.53
C LEU A 136 10.51 9.73 -22.52
N ALA A 137 9.73 10.70 -22.04
CA ALA A 137 8.90 11.55 -22.88
C ALA A 137 9.75 12.37 -23.86
N ASP A 138 10.81 13.01 -23.37
CA ASP A 138 11.71 13.82 -24.20
C ASP A 138 12.43 12.97 -25.26
N ASN A 139 12.88 11.77 -24.87
CA ASN A 139 13.49 10.82 -25.80
C ASN A 139 12.49 10.32 -26.86
N LEU A 140 11.24 10.06 -26.46
CA LEU A 140 10.21 9.62 -27.38
C LEU A 140 9.84 10.75 -28.36
N GLU A 141 9.70 11.97 -27.87
CA GLU A 141 9.40 13.16 -28.67
C GLU A 141 10.45 13.36 -29.77
N HIS A 142 11.74 13.33 -29.42
CA HIS A 142 12.82 13.46 -30.40
C HIS A 142 12.80 12.34 -31.47
N ARG A 143 12.46 11.10 -31.08
CA ARG A 143 12.35 9.97 -32.01
C ARG A 143 11.13 10.09 -32.93
N ILE A 144 10.03 10.65 -32.43
CA ILE A 144 8.82 10.89 -33.22
C ILE A 144 9.03 12.02 -34.21
N GLN A 145 9.77 13.07 -33.83
CA GLN A 145 10.12 14.17 -34.74
C GLN A 145 10.93 13.70 -35.94
N ASN A 146 11.84 12.74 -35.73
CA ASN A 146 12.67 12.14 -36.78
C ASN A 146 12.03 10.88 -37.40
N ARG A 147 10.71 10.75 -37.37
CA ARG A 147 10.03 9.58 -37.93
C ARG A 147 10.09 9.64 -39.47
N PRO A 148 10.68 8.63 -40.14
CA PRO A 148 10.75 8.59 -41.60
C PRO A 148 9.35 8.50 -42.21
N GLN A 149 9.19 9.05 -43.41
CA GLN A 149 7.93 8.95 -44.15
C GLN A 149 7.78 7.54 -44.74
N PRO A 150 6.54 7.06 -45.01
CA PRO A 150 6.35 5.72 -45.54
C PRO A 150 7.03 5.51 -46.92
N GLU A 151 7.23 6.54 -47.75
CA GLU A 151 8.01 6.39 -48.99
C GLU A 151 9.48 6.09 -48.72
N ASP A 152 10.06 6.64 -47.65
CA ASP A 152 11.44 6.32 -47.25
C ASP A 152 11.54 4.83 -46.90
N LEU A 153 10.50 4.27 -46.27
CA LEU A 153 10.42 2.85 -45.93
C LEU A 153 10.21 1.95 -47.16
N ILE A 154 9.43 2.42 -48.15
CA ILE A 154 9.27 1.73 -49.46
C ILE A 154 10.60 1.71 -50.20
N SER A 155 11.32 2.84 -50.23
CA SER A 155 12.64 2.93 -50.87
C SER A 155 13.68 2.00 -50.24
N GLN A 156 13.56 1.75 -48.93
CA GLN A 156 14.41 0.82 -48.17
C GLN A 156 13.96 -0.64 -48.31
N GLY A 157 12.87 -0.92 -49.03
CA GLY A 157 12.33 -2.27 -49.22
C GLY A 157 11.73 -2.88 -47.94
N ILE A 158 11.39 -2.05 -46.94
CA ILE A 158 10.77 -2.47 -45.69
C ILE A 158 9.24 -2.53 -45.84
N LEU A 159 8.66 -1.65 -46.65
CA LEU A 159 7.22 -1.57 -46.96
C LEU A 159 7.01 -1.75 -48.47
N SER A 160 5.91 -2.39 -48.88
CA SER A 160 5.52 -2.46 -50.30
C SER A 160 4.60 -1.30 -50.68
N GLU A 161 4.54 -0.95 -51.98
CA GLU A 161 3.76 0.20 -52.47
C GLU A 161 2.24 0.07 -52.22
N ASP A 162 1.73 -1.15 -52.09
CA ASP A 162 0.33 -1.46 -51.82
C ASP A 162 -0.05 -1.39 -50.32
N GLU A 163 0.95 -1.30 -49.43
CA GLU A 163 0.78 -1.24 -47.98
C GLU A 163 0.97 0.19 -47.40
N ASP A 164 0.99 1.23 -48.24
CA ASP A 164 1.12 2.62 -47.77
C ASP A 164 -0.09 3.01 -46.89
N PRO A 165 0.10 3.39 -45.62
CA PRO A 165 -0.98 3.80 -44.73
C PRO A 165 -1.72 5.07 -45.18
N ARG A 166 -1.23 5.79 -46.20
CA ARG A 166 -1.90 6.98 -46.77
C ARG A 166 -2.71 6.69 -48.02
N SER A 167 -2.57 5.52 -48.63
CA SER A 167 -3.33 5.13 -49.84
C SER A 167 -4.66 4.42 -49.52
N ALA A 168 -5.00 4.28 -48.23
CA ALA A 168 -6.26 3.73 -47.73
C ALA A 168 -7.42 4.74 -47.74
#